data_AF-A0AB39CKW5-F1
#
_entry.id   AF-A0AB39CKW5-F1
#
_cell.length_a   1.000
_cell.length_b   1.000
_cell.length_c   1.000
_cell.angle_alpha   90.00
_cell.angle_beta   90.00
_cell.angle_gamma   90.00
#
_symmetry.space_group_name_H-M   'P 1'
#
loop_
_entity.id
_entity.type
_entity.pdbx_description
1 polymer ?
#
loop_
_entity_poly.entity_id
_entity_poly.type
_entity_poly.pdbx_seq_one_letter_code
_entity_poly.pdbx_strand_id
1 'polypeptide(L)'
;MTTTLTDLEARLAAPGGAALRDTLSARAARMEASLRLQMADGLPRKDFQTWQAVAAAAAAAQAILASWPVNDTPPADPQAPPSPL
;
A
#
# COMPACT_ATOMS: atom_id res chain seq x y z
N MET A 1 8.23 -11.33 21.32
CA MET A 1 7.68 -12.06 20.14
C MET A 1 8.07 -11.28 18.91
N THR A 2 9.07 -11.74 18.17
CA THR A 2 9.49 -11.16 16.89
C THR A 2 8.47 -11.56 15.85
N THR A 3 7.58 -10.65 15.46
CA THR A 3 6.69 -10.84 14.31
C THR A 3 7.59 -11.07 13.09
N THR A 4 7.53 -12.25 12.50
CA THR A 4 8.15 -12.51 11.19
C THR A 4 7.54 -11.51 10.22
N LEU A 5 8.35 -10.53 9.84
CA LEU A 5 7.98 -9.50 8.88
C LEU A 5 7.47 -10.21 7.62
N THR A 6 6.20 -9.99 7.24
CA THR A 6 5.69 -10.52 5.98
C THR A 6 6.53 -9.95 4.83
N ASP A 7 6.60 -10.67 3.70
CA ASP A 7 7.36 -10.22 2.51
C ASP A 7 6.96 -8.81 2.07
N LEU A 8 5.69 -8.43 2.25
CA LEU A 8 5.21 -7.08 1.98
C LEU A 8 5.82 -6.05 2.94
N GLU A 9 5.83 -6.33 4.24
CA GLU A 9 6.40 -5.45 5.27
C GLU A 9 7.92 -5.28 5.07
N ALA A 10 8.62 -6.33 4.66
CA ALA A 10 10.04 -6.28 4.32
C ALA A 10 10.32 -5.38 3.11
N ARG A 11 9.47 -5.45 2.07
CA ARG A 11 9.58 -4.59 0.88
C ARG A 11 9.22 -3.13 1.17
N LEU A 12 8.27 -2.89 2.08
CA LEU A 12 7.91 -1.54 2.52
C LEU A 12 8.97 -0.91 3.43
N ALA A 13 9.72 -1.72 4.18
CA ALA A 13 10.82 -1.26 5.01
C ALA A 13 12.14 -1.03 4.23
N ALA A 14 12.24 -1.53 2.99
CA ALA A 14 13.40 -1.37 2.12
C ALA A 14 13.47 0.03 1.48
N PRO A 15 14.65 0.48 1.01
CA PRO A 15 14.78 1.71 0.22
C PRO A 15 13.84 1.69 -0.99
N GLY A 16 13.01 2.73 -1.15
CA GLY A 16 11.96 2.78 -2.17
C GLY A 16 10.60 2.20 -1.72
N GLY A 17 10.48 1.75 -0.48
CA GLY A 17 9.22 1.31 0.12
C GLY A 17 8.12 2.38 0.11
N ALA A 18 8.49 3.66 0.19
CA ALA A 18 7.58 4.79 0.01
C ALA A 18 6.89 4.77 -1.37
N ALA A 19 7.67 4.65 -2.45
CA ALA A 19 7.16 4.58 -3.81
C ALA A 19 6.33 3.31 -4.07
N LEU A 20 6.73 2.18 -3.47
CA LEU A 20 5.94 0.94 -3.51
C LEU A 20 4.60 1.12 -2.80
N ARG A 21 4.59 1.72 -1.60
CA ARG A 21 3.37 2.04 -0.85
C ARG A 21 2.45 2.95 -1.64
N ASP A 22 2.99 4.02 -2.25
CA ASP A 22 2.21 4.95 -3.06
C ASP A 22 1.62 4.27 -4.29
N THR A 23 2.38 3.38 -4.93
CA THR A 23 1.89 2.57 -6.07
C THR A 23 0.75 1.64 -5.64
N LEU A 24 0.89 0.95 -4.50
CA LEU A 24 -0.14 0.06 -3.97
C LEU A 24 -1.39 0.83 -3.53
N SER A 25 -1.21 1.99 -2.90
CA SER A 25 -2.28 2.90 -2.49
C SER A 25 -3.06 3.42 -3.70
N ALA A 26 -2.36 3.90 -4.73
CA ALA A 26 -2.97 4.37 -5.97
C ALA A 26 -3.75 3.25 -6.69
N ARG A 27 -3.21 2.02 -6.68
CA ARG A 27 -3.91 0.85 -7.25
C ARG A 27 -5.18 0.52 -6.48
N ALA A 28 -5.13 0.53 -5.15
CA ALA A 28 -6.30 0.28 -4.30
C ALA A 28 -7.38 1.36 -4.52
N ALA A 29 -7.00 2.63 -4.54
CA ALA A 29 -7.90 3.75 -4.80
C ALA A 29 -8.56 3.67 -6.19
N ARG A 30 -7.79 3.32 -7.24
CA ARG A 30 -8.34 3.15 -8.59
C ARG A 30 -9.37 2.01 -8.64
N MET A 31 -9.08 0.90 -7.96
CA MET A 31 -9.98 -0.25 -7.89
C MET A 31 -11.28 0.13 -7.18
N GLU A 32 -11.18 0.75 -6.01
CA GLU A 32 -12.32 1.24 -5.22
C GLU A 32 -13.20 2.22 -6.01
N ALA A 33 -12.60 3.22 -6.65
CA ALA A 33 -13.32 4.17 -7.51
C ALA A 33 -14.03 3.46 -8.69
N SER A 34 -13.37 2.50 -9.33
CA SER A 34 -13.96 1.75 -10.46
C SER A 34 -15.16 0.91 -10.02
N LEU A 35 -15.06 0.24 -8.86
CA LEU A 35 -16.17 -0.52 -8.30
C LEU A 35 -17.34 0.37 -7.89
N ARG A 36 -17.06 1.52 -7.27
CA ARG A 36 -18.12 2.47 -6.88
C ARG A 36 -18.84 3.06 -8.09
N LEU A 37 -18.13 3.39 -9.17
CA LEU A 37 -18.75 3.85 -10.41
C LEU A 37 -19.68 2.79 -11.00
N GLN A 38 -19.24 1.53 -11.07
CA GLN A 38 -20.08 0.45 -11.59
C GLN A 38 -21.27 0.12 -10.68
N MET A 39 -21.11 0.25 -9.36
CA MET A 39 -22.24 0.15 -8.43
C MET A 39 -23.27 1.27 -8.64
N ALA A 40 -22.81 2.49 -8.96
CA ALA A 40 -23.67 3.63 -9.24
C ALA A 40 -24.38 3.54 -10.60
N ASP A 41 -23.75 2.89 -11.58
CA ASP A 41 -24.32 2.67 -12.93
C ASP A 41 -25.51 1.70 -12.93
N GLY A 42 -25.66 0.91 -11.86
CA GLY A 42 -26.81 0.04 -11.63
C GLY A 42 -26.41 -1.42 -11.67
N LEU A 43 -26.10 -1.96 -10.48
CA LEU A 43 -25.75 -3.37 -10.31
C LEU A 43 -26.97 -4.19 -9.86
N PRO A 44 -27.20 -5.40 -10.41
CA PRO A 44 -28.18 -6.31 -9.86
C PRO A 44 -27.91 -6.60 -8.38
N ARG A 45 -28.98 -6.58 -7.58
CA ARG A 45 -28.94 -6.62 -6.10
C ARG A 45 -28.19 -7.83 -5.53
N LYS A 46 -28.18 -8.96 -6.26
CA LYS A 46 -27.46 -10.18 -5.89
C LYS A 46 -25.94 -10.01 -5.91
N ASP A 47 -25.42 -9.17 -6.80
CA ASP A 47 -23.98 -8.93 -6.99
C ASP A 47 -23.51 -7.73 -6.15
N PHE A 48 -24.44 -6.87 -5.73
CA PHE A 48 -24.15 -5.65 -4.98
C PHE A 48 -23.36 -5.90 -3.69
N GLN A 49 -23.72 -6.92 -2.90
CA GLN A 49 -23.02 -7.24 -1.65
C GLN A 49 -21.56 -7.63 -1.88
N THR A 50 -21.30 -8.45 -2.91
CA THR A 50 -19.95 -8.87 -3.27
C THR A 50 -19.11 -7.69 -3.71
N TRP A 51 -19.66 -6.82 -4.56
CA TRP A 51 -18.95 -5.64 -5.04
C TRP A 51 -18.71 -4.61 -3.94
N GLN A 52 -19.69 -4.43 -3.05
CA GLN A 52 -19.53 -3.59 -1.86
C GLN A 52 -18.42 -4.13 -0.95
N ALA A 53 -18.36 -5.45 -0.72
CA ALA A 53 -17.32 -6.08 0.08
C ALA A 53 -15.92 -5.88 -0.54
N VAL A 54 -15.79 -6.00 -1.85
CA VAL A 54 -14.51 -5.76 -2.56
C VAL A 54 -14.11 -4.28 -2.50
N ALA A 55 -15.06 -3.35 -2.66
CA ALA A 55 -14.79 -1.92 -2.52
C ALA A 55 -14.37 -1.56 -1.09
N ALA A 56 -15.02 -2.14 -0.07
CA ALA A 56 -14.67 -1.96 1.33
C ALA A 56 -13.28 -2.56 1.65
N ALA A 57 -12.95 -3.72 1.09
CA ALA A 57 -11.64 -4.34 1.25
C ALA A 57 -10.52 -3.48 0.61
N ALA A 58 -10.78 -2.91 -0.56
CA ALA A 58 -9.84 -1.99 -1.21
C ALA A 58 -9.61 -0.71 -0.37
N ALA A 59 -10.69 -0.14 0.20
CA ALA A 59 -10.58 1.01 1.10
C ALA A 59 -9.81 0.67 2.39
N ALA A 60 -10.05 -0.51 2.97
CA ALA A 60 -9.33 -0.98 4.15
C ALA A 60 -7.83 -1.19 3.85
N ALA A 61 -7.49 -1.74 2.69
CA ALA A 61 -6.11 -1.89 2.26
C ALA A 61 -5.40 -0.52 2.13
N GLN A 62 -6.09 0.48 1.57
CA GLN A 62 -5.57 1.85 1.52
C GLN A 62 -5.34 2.45 2.91
N ALA A 63 -6.28 2.25 3.85
CA ALA A 63 -6.15 2.73 5.22
C ALA A 63 -4.95 2.10 5.94
N ILE A 64 -4.73 0.79 5.76
CA ILE A 64 -3.56 0.09 6.31
C ILE A 64 -2.26 0.65 5.72
N LEU A 65 -2.20 0.80 4.39
CA LEU A 65 -1.01 1.36 3.72
C LEU A 65 -0.74 2.81 4.17
N ALA A 66 -1.77 3.62 4.37
CA ALA A 66 -1.64 4.99 4.87
C ALA A 66 -1.15 5.04 6.33
N SER A 67 -1.54 4.07 7.16
CA SER A 67 -1.07 3.93 8.53
C SER A 67 0.35 3.35 8.66
N TRP A 68 0.90 2.81 7.57
CA TRP A 68 2.23 2.20 7.59
C TRP A 68 3.33 3.25 7.69
N PRO A 69 4.29 3.12 8.64
CA PRO A 69 5.39 4.05 8.76
C PRO A 69 6.27 4.01 7.51
N VAL A 70 6.53 5.18 6.92
CA VAL A 70 7.51 5.31 5.85
C VAL A 70 8.89 5.21 6.47
N ASN A 71 9.61 4.13 6.18
CA ASN A 71 11.05 4.13 6.38
C ASN A 71 11.64 4.99 5.27
N ASP A 72 11.64 6.30 5.48
CA ASP A 72 12.36 7.28 4.67
C ASP A 72 13.83 7.31 5.11
N THR A 73 14.41 6.13 5.36
CA THR A 73 15.84 6.02 5.64
C THR A 73 16.53 6.35 4.33
N PRO A 74 17.23 7.51 4.22
CA PRO A 74 17.98 7.83 3.02
C PRO A 74 18.96 6.68 2.77
N PRO A 75 19.20 6.27 1.52
CA PRO A 75 20.27 5.31 1.25
C PRO A 75 21.53 5.87 1.91
N ALA A 76 22.10 5.11 2.85
CA ALA A 76 23.36 5.48 3.48
C ALA A 76 24.38 5.62 2.35
N ASP A 77 24.77 6.86 2.10
CA ASP A 77 25.73 7.21 1.07
C ASP A 77 27.02 6.40 1.33
N PRO A 78 27.50 5.55 0.40
CA PRO A 78 28.73 4.81 0.61
C PRO A 78 29.98 5.71 0.59
N GLN A 79 29.85 7.02 0.40
CA GLN A 79 30.97 7.95 0.38
C GLN A 79 31.28 8.56 1.76
N ALA A 80 31.94 7.78 2.60
CA ALA A 80 32.88 8.34 3.57
C ALA A 80 34.17 7.51 3.52
N PRO A 81 35.17 7.89 2.70
CA PRO A 81 36.50 7.30 2.87
C PRO A 81 37.01 7.64 4.27
N PRO A 82 37.57 6.68 5.03
CA PRO A 82 38.18 6.99 6.31
C PRO A 82 39.35 7.95 6.07
N SER A 83 39.28 9.15 6.63
CA SER A 83 40.43 10.05 6.70
C SER A 83 41.51 9.38 7.55
N PRO A 84 42.72 9.15 7.01
CA PRO A 84 43.82 8.64 7.83
C PRO A 84 44.39 9.78 8.68
N LEU A 85 44.79 9.40 9.90
CA LEU A 85 45.52 10.17 10.90
C LEU A 85 46.87 10.67 10.39
#